data_AF-A0A0Q2SCW0-F1
#
_entry.id   AF-A0A0Q2SCW0-F1
#
_cell.length_a   1.000
_cell.length_b   1.000
_cell.length_c   1.000
_cell.angle_alpha   90.00
_cell.angle_beta   90.00
_cell.angle_gamma   90.00
#
_symmetry.space_group_name_H-M   'P 1'
#
loop_
_entity.id
_entity.type
_entity.pdbx_description
1 polymer ?
#
loop_
_entity_poly.entity_id
_entity_poly.type
_entity_poly.pdbx_seq_one_letter_code
_entity_poly.pdbx_strand_id
1 'polypeptide(L)'
;MGKTQRKTSKYLELYRKKFKKKVQTVISFTPPNSSKEDFIKLFSEVYPDDLLSIQKHFSFYEHKNKTRKVGENLYFPHPSDLLYNIAKPEIKK
;
A
#
# COMPACT_ATOMS: atom_id res chain seq x y z
N MET A 1 -10.03 12.54 -14.67
CA MET A 1 -8.92 12.63 -13.70
C MET A 1 -7.83 13.61 -14.18
N GLY A 2 -7.40 14.53 -13.31
CA GLY A 2 -6.34 15.51 -13.63
C GLY A 2 -4.96 14.88 -13.92
N LYS A 3 -4.08 15.61 -14.62
CA LYS A 3 -2.73 15.12 -15.03
C LYS A 3 -1.89 14.61 -13.85
N THR A 4 -1.92 15.30 -12.72
CA THR A 4 -1.18 14.92 -11.51
C THR A 4 -1.75 13.65 -10.87
N GLN A 5 -3.08 13.54 -10.78
CA GLN A 5 -3.71 12.33 -10.24
C GLN A 5 -3.43 11.12 -11.12
N ARG A 6 -3.43 11.26 -12.45
CA ARG A 6 -3.04 10.18 -13.38
C ARG A 6 -1.62 9.67 -13.12
N LYS A 7 -0.67 10.57 -12.80
CA LYS A 7 0.70 10.17 -12.42
C LYS A 7 0.72 9.43 -11.09
N THR A 8 -0.01 9.90 -10.08
CA THR A 8 -0.15 9.22 -8.78
C THR A 8 -0.73 7.81 -8.95
N SER A 9 -1.80 7.66 -9.74
CA SER A 9 -2.41 6.36 -10.05
C SER A 9 -1.43 5.42 -10.74
N LYS A 10 -0.69 5.89 -11.75
CA LYS A 10 0.35 5.08 -12.42
C LYS A 10 1.44 4.63 -11.45
N TYR A 11 1.85 5.51 -10.54
CA TYR A 11 2.84 5.17 -9.52
C TYR A 11 2.32 4.10 -8.54
N LEU A 12 1.06 4.22 -8.14
CA LEU A 12 0.39 3.25 -7.28
C LEU A 12 0.27 1.86 -7.94
N GLU A 13 0.02 1.80 -9.25
CA GLU A 13 0.06 0.54 -10.00
C GLU A 13 1.44 -0.14 -9.97
N LEU A 14 2.52 0.64 -10.11
CA LEU A 14 3.88 0.11 -9.98
C LEU A 14 4.14 -0.46 -8.59
N TYR A 15 3.65 0.22 -7.55
CA TYR A 15 3.69 -0.30 -6.18
C TYR A 15 2.96 -1.63 -6.07
N ARG A 16 1.71 -1.70 -6.54
CA ARG A 16 0.92 -2.95 -6.53
C ARG A 16 1.67 -4.09 -7.22
N LYS A 17 2.27 -3.84 -8.38
CA LYS A 17 3.06 -4.85 -9.12
C LYS A 17 4.31 -5.28 -8.36
N LYS A 18 5.07 -4.34 -7.79
CA LYS A 18 6.28 -4.61 -7.00
C LYS A 18 5.97 -5.45 -5.76
N PHE A 19 4.88 -5.12 -5.06
CA PHE A 19 4.52 -5.74 -3.80
C PHE A 19 3.74 -7.04 -3.93
N LYS A 20 3.14 -7.32 -5.09
CA LYS A 20 2.34 -8.53 -5.32
C LYS A 20 3.05 -9.82 -4.89
N LYS A 21 4.29 -10.04 -5.36
CA LYS A 21 5.05 -11.25 -5.02
C LYS A 21 5.37 -11.32 -3.53
N LYS A 22 5.83 -10.20 -2.93
CA LYS A 22 6.16 -10.12 -1.50
C LYS A 22 4.96 -10.40 -0.62
N VAL A 23 3.81 -9.82 -0.96
CA VAL A 23 2.54 -10.06 -0.28
C VAL A 23 2.13 -11.53 -0.39
N GLN A 24 2.21 -12.13 -1.57
CA GLN A 24 1.93 -13.56 -1.75
C GLN A 24 2.85 -14.46 -0.93
N THR A 25 4.14 -14.14 -0.87
CA THR A 25 5.11 -14.84 -0.02
C THR A 25 4.70 -14.75 1.45
N VAL A 26 4.38 -13.57 1.97
CA VAL A 26 3.94 -13.42 3.36
C VAL A 26 2.63 -14.18 3.62
N ILE A 27 1.65 -14.11 2.70
CA ILE A 27 0.40 -14.87 2.80
C ILE A 27 0.66 -16.38 2.91
N SER A 28 1.61 -16.93 2.16
CA SER A 28 1.92 -18.36 2.21
C SER A 28 2.44 -18.86 3.56
N PHE A 29 2.99 -17.96 4.38
CA PHE A 29 3.43 -18.25 5.75
C PHE A 29 2.47 -17.69 6.82
N THR A 30 1.44 -16.96 6.41
CA THR A 30 0.47 -16.38 7.34
C THR A 30 -0.48 -17.50 7.80
N PRO A 31 -0.68 -17.69 9.11
CA PRO A 31 -1.63 -18.67 9.61
C PRO A 31 -3.04 -18.44 9.04
N PRO A 32 -3.82 -19.51 8.78
CA PRO A 32 -5.22 -19.36 8.38
C PRO A 32 -6.00 -18.58 9.46
N ASN A 33 -6.96 -17.76 9.03
CA ASN A 33 -7.75 -16.84 9.88
C ASN A 33 -6.97 -15.70 10.56
N SER A 34 -5.73 -15.42 10.15
CA SER A 34 -5.00 -14.25 10.65
C SER A 34 -5.73 -12.95 10.32
N SER A 35 -5.72 -12.00 11.26
CA SER A 35 -6.34 -10.70 11.05
C SER A 35 -5.51 -9.84 10.06
N LYS A 36 -6.12 -8.73 9.59
CA LYS A 36 -5.39 -7.73 8.80
C LYS A 36 -4.18 -7.20 9.57
N GLU A 37 -4.31 -6.99 10.88
CA GLU A 37 -3.24 -6.46 11.73
C GLU A 37 -2.09 -7.44 11.85
N ASP A 38 -2.39 -8.72 12.05
CA ASP A 38 -1.38 -9.79 12.12
C ASP A 38 -0.61 -9.93 10.80
N PHE A 39 -1.32 -9.89 9.67
CA PHE A 39 -0.68 -9.91 8.35
C PHE A 39 0.26 -8.71 8.14
N ILE A 40 -0.17 -7.52 8.52
CA ILE A 40 0.66 -6.30 8.37
C ILE A 40 1.86 -6.35 9.31
N LYS A 41 1.69 -6.86 10.54
CA LYS A 41 2.79 -7.07 11.47
C LYS A 41 3.82 -8.04 10.89
N LEU A 42 3.38 -9.20 10.41
CA LEU A 42 4.25 -10.18 9.77
C LEU A 42 4.97 -9.59 8.54
N PHE A 43 4.26 -8.85 7.70
CA PHE A 43 4.86 -8.18 6.55
C PHE A 43 5.93 -7.15 6.99
N SER A 44 5.69 -6.42 8.08
CA SER A 44 6.63 -5.44 8.62
C SER A 44 7.91 -6.08 9.17
N GLU A 45 7.79 -7.30 9.71
CA GLU A 45 8.92 -8.07 10.23
C GLU A 45 9.77 -8.64 9.08
N VAL A 46 9.13 -9.14 8.02
CA VAL A 46 9.82 -9.74 6.86
C VAL A 46 10.40 -8.69 5.91
N TYR A 47 9.69 -7.57 5.71
CA TYR A 47 10.03 -6.52 4.75
C TYR A 47 9.96 -5.11 5.36
N PRO A 48 10.77 -4.80 6.38
CA PRO A 48 10.72 -3.52 7.10
C PRO A 48 11.01 -2.31 6.19
N ASP A 49 12.02 -2.42 5.31
CA ASP A 49 12.42 -1.34 4.40
C ASP A 49 11.32 -0.99 3.38
N ASP A 50 10.58 -2.00 2.94
CA ASP A 50 9.47 -1.81 2.01
C ASP A 50 8.31 -1.10 2.67
N LEU A 51 7.96 -1.47 3.90
CA LEU A 51 6.91 -0.79 4.66
C LEU A 51 7.29 0.68 4.91
N LEU A 52 8.54 0.92 5.30
CA LEU A 52 9.08 2.26 5.51
C LEU A 52 9.09 3.08 4.20
N SER A 53 9.39 2.45 3.07
CA SER A 53 9.27 3.08 1.74
C SER A 53 7.83 3.50 1.45
N ILE A 54 6.84 2.61 1.63
CA ILE A 54 5.43 2.92 1.39
C ILE A 54 4.96 4.05 2.32
N GLN A 55 5.35 4.02 3.60
CA GLN A 55 5.05 5.07 4.58
C GLN A 55 5.60 6.43 4.15
N LYS A 56 6.86 6.49 3.70
CA LYS A 56 7.46 7.73 3.18
C LYS A 56 6.64 8.33 2.04
N HIS A 57 6.18 7.48 1.10
CA HIS A 57 5.37 7.96 -0.01
C HIS A 57 3.97 8.39 0.42
N PHE A 58 3.33 7.65 1.32
CA PHE A 58 2.06 8.07 1.91
C PHE A 58 2.18 9.45 2.56
N SER A 59 3.17 9.64 3.44
CA SER A 59 3.44 10.93 4.11
C SER A 59 3.73 12.06 3.12
N PHE A 60 4.44 11.77 2.02
CA PHE A 60 4.66 12.75 0.95
C PHE A 60 3.35 13.23 0.32
N TYR A 61 2.44 12.32 -0.03
CA TYR A 61 1.15 12.70 -0.63
C TYR A 61 0.23 13.40 0.39
N GLU A 62 0.22 12.96 1.65
CA GLU A 62 -0.48 13.65 2.74
C GLU A 62 0.01 15.09 2.91
N HIS A 63 1.32 15.30 2.99
CA HIS A 63 1.90 16.64 3.11
C HIS A 63 1.61 17.50 1.87
N LYS A 64 1.67 16.90 0.68
CA LYS A 64 1.32 17.58 -0.57
C LYS A 64 -0.14 18.00 -0.62
N ASN A 65 -1.05 17.19 -0.06
CA ASN A 65 -2.47 17.55 0.02
C ASN A 65 -2.71 18.70 1.01
N LYS A 66 -2.00 18.73 2.15
CA LYS A 66 -2.10 19.83 3.13
C LYS A 66 -1.72 21.20 2.56
N THR A 67 -0.73 21.23 1.66
CA THR A 67 -0.25 22.48 1.03
C THR A 67 -1.01 22.86 -0.25
N ARG A 68 -1.93 22.01 -0.69
CA ARG A 68 -2.62 22.17 -1.96
C ARG A 68 -3.78 23.16 -1.82
N LYS A 69 -3.74 24.25 -2.59
CA LYS A 69 -4.79 25.29 -2.57
C LYS A 69 -5.91 25.08 -3.61
N VAL A 70 -5.68 24.25 -4.64
CA VAL A 70 -6.61 24.10 -5.78
C VAL A 70 -6.69 22.65 -6.27
N GLY A 71 -7.92 22.21 -6.57
CA GLY A 71 -8.25 20.89 -7.09
C GLY A 71 -8.32 19.81 -6.00
N GLU A 72 -8.81 18.63 -6.38
CA GLU A 72 -8.98 17.50 -5.46
C GLU A 72 -7.65 16.98 -4.91
N ASN A 73 -7.72 16.39 -3.70
CA ASN A 73 -6.61 15.72 -3.04
C ASN A 73 -6.08 14.57 -3.89
N LEU A 74 -4.76 14.41 -3.89
CA LEU A 74 -4.11 13.26 -4.50
C LEU A 74 -4.37 12.03 -3.65
N TYR A 75 -4.97 11.02 -4.24
CA TYR A 75 -5.23 9.76 -3.55
C TYR A 75 -3.99 8.87 -3.56
N PHE A 76 -3.47 8.56 -2.36
CA PHE A 76 -2.50 7.49 -2.12
C PHE A 76 -2.93 6.74 -0.84
N PRO A 77 -3.17 5.41 -0.89
CA PRO A 77 -3.71 4.65 0.22
C PRO A 77 -2.72 4.54 1.36
N HIS A 78 -3.24 4.36 2.57
CA HIS A 78 -2.42 4.02 3.72
C HIS A 78 -1.66 2.70 3.46
N PRO A 79 -0.41 2.54 3.94
CA PRO A 79 0.38 1.33 3.70
C PRO A 79 -0.32 0.03 4.04
N SER A 80 -1.03 -0.03 5.17
CA SER A 80 -1.79 -1.22 5.58
C SER A 80 -2.93 -1.54 4.62
N ASP A 81 -3.64 -0.53 4.11
CA ASP A 81 -4.70 -0.71 3.12
C ASP A 81 -4.14 -1.13 1.77
N LEU A 82 -3.00 -0.57 1.36
CA LEU A 82 -2.35 -0.94 0.11
C LEU A 82 -1.99 -2.43 0.11
N LEU A 83 -1.29 -2.88 1.16
CA LEU A 83 -0.84 -4.26 1.29
C LEU A 83 -2.03 -5.22 1.47
N TYR A 84 -2.99 -4.87 2.32
CA TYR A 84 -4.18 -5.70 2.51
C TYR A 84 -5.03 -5.80 1.24
N ASN A 85 -5.20 -4.73 0.46
CA ASN A 85 -5.94 -4.79 -0.81
C ASN A 85 -5.24 -5.67 -1.86
N ILE A 86 -3.91 -5.79 -1.81
CA ILE A 86 -3.16 -6.73 -2.65
C ILE A 86 -3.39 -8.17 -2.17
N ALA A 87 -3.52 -8.38 -0.85
CA ALA A 87 -3.73 -9.69 -0.23
C ALA A 87 -5.19 -10.21 -0.31
N LYS A 88 -6.17 -9.31 -0.24
CA LYS A 88 -7.62 -9.58 -0.21
C LYS A 88 -8.12 -10.61 -1.25
N PRO A 89 -7.70 -10.58 -2.53
CA PRO A 89 -8.16 -11.59 -3.49
C PRO A 89 -7.66 -13.02 -3.19
N GLU A 90 -6.62 -13.21 -2.39
CA GLU A 90 -6.10 -14.53 -2.00
C GLU A 90 -6.64 -14.98 -0.64
N ILE A 91 -6.99 -14.06 0.27
CA ILE A 91 -7.55 -14.36 1.61
C ILE A 91 -9.03 -14.80 1.54
N LYS A 92 -9.75 -14.45 0.46
CA LYS A 92 -11.16 -14.81 0.25
C LYS A 92 -11.38 -16.12 -0.54
N LYS A 93 -10.35 -16.96 -0.68
CA LYS A 93 -10.51 -18.30 -1.26
C LYS A 93 -10.92 -19.31 -0.19
#